data_AF-A0A0L6UVV2-F1
#
_entry.id   AF-A0A0L6UVV2-F1
#
_cell.length_a   1.000
_cell.length_b   1.000
_cell.length_c   1.000
_cell.angle_alpha   90.00
_cell.angle_beta   90.00
_cell.angle_gamma   90.00
#
_symmetry.space_group_name_H-M   'P 1'
#
loop_
_entity.id
_entity.type
_entity.pdbx_description
1 polymer ?
#
loop_
_entity_poly.entity_id
_entity_poly.type
_entity_poly.pdbx_seq_one_letter_code
_entity_poly.pdbx_strand_id
1 'polypeptide(L)'
;MECSYFHKASKEVEVVKPPVHQLTPTCTQITSMVSSHWIPTDEANHNQLSNDRAGTTSVRGRSFKYPIEQSQSLFYNIHASSQLSCALLLDDFNLKLSLPSDRLCPIIPGRLDYCLWLIDVVEASVELTDEGAGLLVVDVGTGSSAIYPLLLSRLLKNARVIGTEVDQFSYDSAVMNVAQNNLVNKITIQKTFSSDPTILPIELISQDTEHSISITMCNPPFYNSKDEMEALRAKKDTPPEGVCTGSEVEMVYPGGEAGFIEKMMRDSLLIGNRTRWFTSLCGKYTTLSPIVQLFKSLGVNPLVGSGRNYATSELIQGRTRRWVIGWSWQHYRLPDVIAAVLVRSMGPPGPRLKDCSHFLPPSNHLEYYIPLDVLVFDQRLTLVDQITCTLEHIEKCRFEQFRSDSSCCSWKVTLYEKNWTRNSRRKRKFAAEGLSDTRRTTQVTCSGNLAKDFATIEPDDNHEPILQVKLALNQYHPTSQPENSKATSEDRTPSLEQPSSSRVKKTSVREQAGLKISIDWLFGKDRDLFLSFWNHVLKKKSCPP
;
A
#
# COMPACT_ATOMS: atom_id res chain seq x y z
N MET A 1 -13.12 43.40 12.45
CA MET A 1 -13.46 42.54 13.60
C MET A 1 -14.69 41.75 13.23
N GLU A 2 -14.76 40.44 13.19
CA GLU A 2 -13.78 39.36 13.08
C GLU A 2 -14.60 38.24 12.44
N CYS A 3 -14.10 37.67 11.33
CA CYS A 3 -14.78 36.62 10.59
C CYS A 3 -14.43 35.28 11.24
N SER A 4 -15.44 34.59 11.76
CA SER A 4 -15.33 33.28 12.40
C SER A 4 -14.91 32.19 11.41
N TYR A 5 -13.83 31.50 11.77
CA TYR A 5 -13.17 30.41 11.09
C TYR A 5 -14.12 29.24 10.73
N PHE A 6 -14.18 28.90 9.44
CA PHE A 6 -14.53 27.55 8.98
C PHE A 6 -13.29 26.66 9.12
N HIS A 7 -13.18 25.93 10.23
CA HIS A 7 -12.35 24.72 10.29
C HIS A 7 -13.16 23.56 9.71
N LYS A 8 -12.90 23.18 8.44
CA LYS A 8 -13.25 21.83 7.98
C LYS A 8 -12.29 20.88 8.67
N ALA A 9 -12.79 20.18 9.69
CA ALA A 9 -12.08 19.08 10.32
C ALA A 9 -12.00 17.92 9.31
N SER A 10 -10.81 17.69 8.76
CA SER A 10 -10.47 16.39 8.17
C SER A 10 -10.59 15.35 9.29
N LYS A 11 -11.62 14.50 9.24
CA LYS A 11 -11.71 13.36 10.16
C LYS A 11 -10.68 12.33 9.71
N GLU A 12 -9.54 12.30 10.38
CA GLU A 12 -8.52 11.28 10.20
C GLU A 12 -9.13 9.88 10.40
N VAL A 13 -8.68 8.92 9.60
CA VAL A 13 -8.89 7.50 9.92
C VAL A 13 -8.16 7.28 11.24
N GLU A 14 -8.91 7.10 12.33
CA GLU A 14 -8.30 6.97 13.65
C GLU A 14 -7.63 5.60 13.77
N VAL A 15 -6.37 5.53 13.37
CA VAL A 15 -5.55 4.32 13.44
C VAL A 15 -4.88 4.24 14.81
N VAL A 16 -5.15 3.16 15.52
CA VAL A 16 -4.40 2.81 16.73
C VAL A 16 -3.15 2.05 16.29
N LYS A 17 -2.05 2.77 15.99
CA LYS A 17 -0.75 2.14 15.68
C LYS A 17 -0.04 1.80 17.00
N PRO A 18 0.22 0.51 17.33
CA PRO A 18 1.10 0.19 18.45
C PRO A 18 2.54 0.65 18.14
N PRO A 19 3.38 0.94 19.14
CA PRO A 19 4.77 1.34 18.91
C PRO A 19 5.54 0.22 18.17
N VAL A 20 5.87 0.48 16.91
CA VAL A 20 6.48 -0.47 15.94
C VAL A 20 7.88 -0.95 16.38
N HIS A 21 8.51 -0.32 17.37
CA HIS A 21 9.90 -0.60 17.76
C HIS A 21 10.09 -1.64 18.88
N GLN A 22 9.06 -2.37 19.30
CA GLN A 22 9.19 -3.35 20.41
C GLN A 22 8.51 -4.72 20.20
N LEU A 23 8.16 -5.12 18.97
CA LEU A 23 7.41 -6.36 18.73
C LEU A 23 8.27 -7.60 18.38
N THR A 24 9.51 -7.65 18.86
CA THR A 24 10.27 -8.90 18.92
C THR A 24 10.46 -9.28 20.38
N PRO A 25 9.53 -10.05 20.99
CA PRO A 25 9.76 -10.57 22.32
C PRO A 25 11.02 -11.43 22.28
N THR A 26 11.94 -11.15 23.19
CA THR A 26 13.12 -11.98 23.40
C THR A 26 12.69 -13.41 23.75
N CYS A 27 13.50 -14.43 23.42
CA CYS A 27 13.22 -15.83 23.78
C CYS A 27 12.83 -16.00 25.27
N THR A 28 13.39 -15.15 26.15
CA THR A 28 13.07 -15.09 27.58
C THR A 28 11.64 -14.61 27.86
N GLN A 29 11.15 -13.59 27.13
CA GLN A 29 9.77 -13.11 27.23
C GLN A 29 8.77 -14.15 26.72
N ILE A 30 9.09 -14.83 25.60
CA ILE A 30 8.29 -15.92 25.05
C ILE A 30 8.16 -17.08 26.06
N THR A 31 9.26 -17.49 26.70
CA THR A 31 9.26 -18.57 27.70
C THR A 31 8.42 -18.20 28.93
N SER A 32 8.44 -16.93 29.34
CA SER A 32 7.61 -16.40 30.44
C SER A 32 6.11 -16.34 30.07
N MET A 33 5.78 -16.01 28.82
CA MET A 33 4.40 -15.95 28.33
C MET A 33 3.79 -17.35 28.18
N VAL A 34 4.57 -18.31 27.65
CA VAL A 34 4.15 -19.71 27.50
C VAL A 34 3.98 -20.40 28.86
N SER A 35 4.85 -20.11 29.83
CA SER A 35 4.77 -20.73 31.17
C SER A 35 3.65 -20.19 32.07
N SER A 36 3.18 -18.96 31.84
CA SER A 36 2.10 -18.34 32.64
C SER A 36 0.69 -18.77 32.24
N HIS A 37 0.53 -19.38 31.06
CA HIS A 37 -0.78 -19.77 30.50
C HIS A 37 -0.88 -21.27 30.19
N TRP A 38 0.09 -22.06 30.63
CA TRP A 38 0.06 -23.52 30.47
C TRP A 38 -0.99 -24.13 31.40
N ILE A 39 -2.14 -24.51 30.84
CA ILE A 39 -3.10 -25.42 31.49
C ILE A 39 -2.92 -26.77 30.80
N PRO A 40 -2.33 -27.78 31.46
CA PRO A 40 -2.32 -29.13 30.92
C PRO A 40 -3.74 -29.68 30.92
N THR A 41 -4.25 -30.03 29.75
CA THR A 41 -5.39 -30.94 29.63
C THR A 41 -4.83 -32.32 29.34
N ASP A 42 -4.51 -33.09 30.38
CA ASP A 42 -4.30 -34.53 30.25
C ASP A 42 -5.30 -35.26 31.18
N GLU A 43 -6.45 -35.61 30.61
CA GLU A 43 -7.18 -36.82 31.00
C GLU A 43 -6.47 -38.01 30.36
N ALA A 44 -5.49 -38.60 31.05
CA ALA A 44 -5.20 -40.03 30.96
C ALA A 44 -4.12 -40.39 31.99
N ASN A 45 -4.42 -41.42 32.78
CA ASN A 45 -3.54 -42.15 33.67
C ASN A 45 -3.08 -41.46 34.95
N HIS A 46 -3.80 -41.72 36.05
CA HIS A 46 -3.13 -42.12 37.28
C HIS A 46 -4.01 -43.06 38.11
N ASN A 47 -3.81 -44.36 37.91
CA ASN A 47 -3.98 -45.36 38.96
C ASN A 47 -2.61 -45.50 39.65
N GLN A 48 -2.57 -45.15 40.94
CA GLN A 48 -1.72 -45.64 42.03
C GLN A 48 -1.23 -44.51 42.94
N LEU A 49 -1.96 -44.39 44.05
CA LEU A 49 -1.54 -43.76 45.29
C LEU A 49 -0.40 -44.57 45.94
N SER A 50 0.62 -43.88 46.45
CA SER A 50 1.13 -44.19 47.79
C SER A 50 1.80 -42.96 48.43
N ASN A 51 1.52 -42.84 49.73
CA ASN A 51 1.86 -41.79 50.67
C ASN A 51 3.32 -41.34 50.68
N ASP A 52 3.58 -40.04 50.89
CA ASP A 52 4.15 -39.60 52.17
C ASP A 52 4.11 -38.07 52.42
N ARG A 53 3.59 -37.75 53.60
CA ARG A 53 3.90 -36.66 54.56
C ARG A 53 3.96 -35.19 54.15
N ALA A 54 3.22 -34.44 54.98
CA ALA A 54 3.17 -32.99 55.11
C ALA A 54 4.56 -32.32 55.20
N GLY A 55 4.73 -31.28 54.38
CA GLY A 55 5.80 -30.30 54.50
C GLY A 55 5.38 -29.02 53.79
N THR A 56 5.10 -27.98 54.56
CA THR A 56 4.96 -26.59 54.12
C THR A 56 6.21 -26.18 53.34
N THR A 57 6.08 -25.92 52.03
CA THR A 57 7.15 -25.33 51.21
C THR A 57 6.61 -24.13 50.43
N SER A 58 7.02 -22.96 50.92
CA SER A 58 7.14 -21.70 50.20
C SER A 58 7.46 -21.89 48.72
N VAL A 59 6.63 -21.33 47.83
CA VAL A 59 6.89 -21.22 46.39
C VAL A 59 8.04 -20.22 46.19
N ARG A 60 9.29 -20.70 46.30
CA ARG A 60 10.44 -20.01 45.73
C ARG A 60 10.43 -20.27 44.23
N GLY A 61 10.33 -19.19 43.45
CA GLY A 61 10.41 -19.22 42.00
C GLY A 61 11.62 -20.02 41.53
N ARG A 62 11.36 -21.20 40.96
CA ARG A 62 12.35 -21.93 40.18
C ARG A 62 12.36 -21.30 38.79
N SER A 63 13.40 -20.50 38.53
CA SER A 63 13.77 -20.13 37.17
C SER A 63 14.17 -21.41 36.43
N PHE A 64 13.28 -21.93 35.59
CA PHE A 64 13.64 -22.96 34.62
C PHE A 64 14.57 -22.31 33.58
N LYS A 65 15.88 -22.47 33.76
CA LYS A 65 16.86 -22.20 32.71
C LYS A 65 16.75 -23.34 31.70
N TYR A 66 15.98 -23.12 30.63
CA TYR A 66 16.08 -23.98 29.45
C TYR A 66 17.46 -23.73 28.79
N PRO A 67 18.27 -24.77 28.54
CA PRO A 67 19.49 -24.65 27.77
C PRO A 67 19.17 -24.07 26.38
N ILE A 68 20.01 -23.17 25.88
CA ILE A 68 19.83 -22.41 24.63
C ILE A 68 19.58 -23.33 23.42
N GLU A 69 20.05 -24.58 23.46
CA GLU A 69 19.82 -25.60 22.41
C GLU A 69 18.35 -26.06 22.29
N GLN A 70 17.52 -25.95 23.33
CA GLN A 70 16.07 -26.27 23.26
C GLN A 70 15.20 -25.10 22.77
N SER A 71 15.76 -23.89 22.66
CA SER A 71 14.99 -22.72 22.18
C SER A 71 14.65 -22.80 20.69
N GLN A 72 15.47 -23.50 19.89
CA GLN A 72 15.18 -23.73 18.48
C GLN A 72 14.01 -24.71 18.28
N SER A 73 13.79 -25.67 19.18
CA SER A 73 12.71 -26.66 19.03
C SER A 73 11.30 -26.10 19.28
N LEU A 74 11.19 -24.91 19.89
CA LEU A 74 9.91 -24.28 20.22
C LEU A 74 9.16 -23.83 18.95
N PHE A 75 9.88 -23.25 17.97
CA PHE A 75 9.27 -22.74 16.73
C PHE A 75 8.96 -23.83 15.70
N TYR A 76 9.48 -25.05 15.88
CA TYR A 76 9.09 -26.22 15.08
C TYR A 76 7.90 -26.98 15.67
N ASN A 77 7.44 -26.62 16.88
CA ASN A 77 6.30 -27.24 17.53
C ASN A 77 5.01 -26.46 17.23
N ILE A 78 4.01 -27.15 16.66
CA ILE A 78 2.69 -26.59 16.30
C ILE A 78 2.04 -25.93 17.52
N HIS A 79 2.05 -26.62 18.67
CA HIS A 79 1.37 -26.17 19.87
C HIS A 79 2.04 -24.92 20.44
N ALA A 80 3.37 -24.88 20.48
CA ALA A 80 4.10 -23.71 20.96
C ALA A 80 3.93 -22.50 20.04
N SER A 81 3.92 -22.72 18.72
CA SER A 81 3.67 -21.65 17.74
C SER A 81 2.25 -21.09 17.83
N SER A 82 1.27 -21.97 18.06
CA SER A 82 -0.13 -21.59 18.32
C SER A 82 -0.27 -20.79 19.61
N GLN A 83 0.34 -21.26 20.71
CA GLN A 83 0.33 -20.56 21.99
C GLN A 83 0.99 -19.19 21.92
N LEU A 84 2.12 -19.07 21.22
CA LEU A 84 2.76 -17.77 20.99
C LEU A 84 1.83 -16.82 20.22
N SER A 85 1.16 -17.32 19.19
CA SER A 85 0.22 -16.52 18.40
C SER A 85 -0.97 -16.04 19.24
N CYS A 86 -1.54 -16.92 20.07
CA CYS A 86 -2.60 -16.55 21.00
C CYS A 86 -2.14 -15.54 22.07
N ALA A 87 -0.93 -15.72 22.62
CA ALA A 87 -0.36 -14.82 23.61
C ALA A 87 -0.14 -13.42 23.05
N LEU A 88 0.47 -13.32 21.85
CA LEU A 88 0.67 -12.03 21.15
C LEU A 88 -0.67 -11.32 20.87
N LEU A 89 -1.67 -12.06 20.40
CA LEU A 89 -2.99 -11.48 20.13
C LEU A 89 -3.69 -10.98 21.39
N LEU A 90 -3.58 -11.72 22.49
CA LEU A 90 -4.21 -11.35 23.74
C LEU A 90 -3.50 -10.15 24.39
N ASP A 91 -2.17 -10.14 24.41
CA ASP A 91 -1.37 -9.09 25.06
C ASP A 91 -1.43 -7.77 24.27
N ASP A 92 -1.13 -7.82 22.97
CA ASP A 92 -0.96 -6.60 22.15
C ASP A 92 -2.28 -6.05 21.61
N PHE A 93 -3.27 -6.94 21.38
CA PHE A 93 -4.52 -6.57 20.70
C PHE A 93 -5.77 -6.85 21.52
N ASN A 94 -5.64 -7.51 22.68
CA ASN A 94 -6.77 -8.00 23.49
C ASN A 94 -7.76 -8.82 22.65
N LEU A 95 -7.20 -9.73 21.84
CA LEU A 95 -7.91 -10.67 20.98
C LEU A 95 -7.68 -12.10 21.46
N LYS A 96 -8.76 -12.85 21.64
CA LYS A 96 -8.73 -14.29 21.92
C LYS A 96 -8.77 -15.05 20.61
N LEU A 97 -7.98 -16.11 20.50
CA LEU A 97 -7.95 -16.97 19.33
C LEU A 97 -8.08 -18.43 19.75
N SER A 98 -8.97 -19.14 19.06
CA SER A 98 -9.13 -20.60 19.18
C SER A 98 -8.96 -21.20 17.79
N LEU A 99 -8.02 -22.14 17.65
CA LEU A 99 -7.72 -22.78 16.38
C LEU A 99 -7.92 -24.30 16.49
N PRO A 100 -8.47 -24.93 15.46
CA PRO A 100 -8.41 -26.38 15.32
C PRO A 100 -6.98 -26.90 15.18
N SER A 101 -6.75 -28.15 15.55
CA SER A 101 -5.44 -28.81 15.49
C SER A 101 -4.93 -29.06 14.05
N ASP A 102 -5.82 -29.07 13.06
CA ASP A 102 -5.56 -29.42 11.66
C ASP A 102 -5.75 -28.22 10.70
N ARG A 103 -5.60 -27.00 11.20
CA ARG A 103 -5.69 -25.76 10.41
C ARG A 103 -4.47 -24.89 10.57
N LEU A 104 -4.25 -23.99 9.61
CA LEU A 104 -3.07 -23.13 9.58
C LEU A 104 -3.04 -22.15 10.76
N CYS A 105 -1.97 -22.20 11.56
CA CYS A 105 -1.72 -21.19 12.59
C CYS A 105 -1.08 -19.92 11.98
N PRO A 106 -1.66 -18.73 12.18
CA PRO A 106 -1.11 -17.50 11.61
C PRO A 106 0.10 -17.00 12.40
N ILE A 107 1.20 -16.71 11.72
CA ILE A 107 2.36 -16.02 12.30
C ILE A 107 2.06 -14.51 12.36
N ILE A 108 1.71 -14.01 13.54
CA ILE A 108 1.10 -12.68 13.75
C ILE A 108 1.89 -11.52 13.12
N PRO A 109 3.22 -11.37 13.31
CA PRO A 109 3.95 -10.23 12.74
C PRO A 109 3.83 -10.12 11.22
N GLY A 110 3.91 -11.24 10.50
CA GLY A 110 3.75 -11.24 9.04
C GLY A 110 2.33 -10.92 8.58
N ARG A 111 1.31 -11.23 9.39
CA ARG A 111 -0.08 -10.83 9.11
C ARG A 111 -0.30 -9.34 9.36
N LEU A 112 0.30 -8.82 10.43
CA LEU A 112 0.25 -7.41 10.80
C LEU A 112 0.89 -6.52 9.73
N ASP A 113 2.04 -6.92 9.17
CA ASP A 113 2.68 -6.18 8.06
C ASP A 113 1.74 -5.97 6.87
N TYR A 114 0.96 -7.00 6.51
CA TYR A 114 -0.01 -6.87 5.43
C TYR A 114 -1.16 -5.93 5.82
N CYS A 115 -1.69 -6.04 7.04
CA CYS A 115 -2.70 -5.10 7.55
C CYS A 115 -2.20 -3.65 7.53
N LEU A 116 -0.97 -3.39 7.98
CA LEU A 116 -0.40 -2.04 8.01
C LEU A 116 -0.22 -1.47 6.60
N TRP A 117 0.27 -2.27 5.65
CA TRP A 117 0.35 -1.83 4.26
C TRP A 117 -1.03 -1.53 3.66
N LEU A 118 -2.05 -2.33 3.98
CA LEU A 118 -3.43 -2.07 3.55
C LEU A 118 -3.98 -0.77 4.13
N ILE A 119 -3.66 -0.47 5.39
CA ILE A 119 -4.03 0.79 6.04
C ILE A 119 -3.39 1.95 5.30
N ASP A 120 -2.09 1.89 4.98
CA ASP A 120 -1.42 2.95 4.21
C ASP A 120 -2.08 3.15 2.82
N VAL A 121 -2.44 2.06 2.14
CA VAL A 121 -3.18 2.11 0.86
C VAL A 121 -4.55 2.79 1.03
N VAL A 122 -5.29 2.44 2.08
CA VAL A 122 -6.60 3.02 2.36
C VAL A 122 -6.48 4.49 2.73
N GLU A 123 -5.58 4.87 3.64
CA GLU A 123 -5.33 6.26 4.06
C GLU A 123 -5.00 7.14 2.85
N ALA A 124 -4.06 6.71 2.01
CA ALA A 124 -3.69 7.44 0.80
C ALA A 124 -4.79 7.48 -0.28
N SER A 125 -5.77 6.57 -0.19
CA SER A 125 -6.95 6.56 -1.07
C SER A 125 -8.15 7.33 -0.49
N VAL A 126 -8.21 7.50 0.84
CA VAL A 126 -9.27 8.20 1.57
C VAL A 126 -9.01 9.71 1.60
N GLU A 127 -7.75 10.17 1.58
CA GLU A 127 -7.43 11.58 1.30
C GLU A 127 -7.95 12.08 -0.07
N LEU A 128 -8.42 11.17 -0.92
CA LEU A 128 -8.92 11.44 -2.26
C LEU A 128 -10.46 11.31 -2.39
N THR A 129 -11.16 10.92 -1.33
CA THR A 129 -12.63 10.81 -1.31
C THR A 129 -13.18 11.29 0.03
N ASP A 130 -13.80 12.48 0.01
CA ASP A 130 -14.73 12.90 1.07
C ASP A 130 -15.72 11.75 1.28
N GLU A 131 -15.73 11.19 2.49
CA GLU A 131 -16.93 10.77 3.23
C GLU A 131 -16.51 9.88 4.39
N GLY A 132 -16.77 10.34 5.62
CA GLY A 132 -16.66 9.56 6.85
C GLY A 132 -17.66 8.40 6.94
N ALA A 133 -18.03 7.79 5.82
CA ALA A 133 -18.65 6.48 5.76
C ALA A 133 -17.62 5.43 6.19
N GLY A 134 -18.02 4.49 7.05
CA GLY A 134 -17.11 3.46 7.54
C GLY A 134 -16.42 2.70 6.41
N LEU A 135 -15.19 2.22 6.66
CA LEU A 135 -14.43 1.45 5.69
C LEU A 135 -15.06 0.08 5.52
N LEU A 136 -15.28 -0.37 4.28
CA LEU A 136 -15.67 -1.76 4.01
C LEU A 136 -14.48 -2.53 3.47
N VAL A 137 -14.04 -3.55 4.21
CA VAL A 137 -12.94 -4.44 3.85
C VAL A 137 -13.49 -5.83 3.54
N VAL A 138 -13.01 -6.45 2.46
CA VAL A 138 -13.33 -7.86 2.14
C VAL A 138 -12.07 -8.71 2.22
N ASP A 139 -12.05 -9.67 3.14
CA ASP A 139 -11.01 -10.69 3.26
C ASP A 139 -11.44 -11.98 2.55
N VAL A 140 -10.70 -12.38 1.53
CA VAL A 140 -11.01 -13.56 0.70
C VAL A 140 -10.24 -14.77 1.21
N GLY A 141 -10.96 -15.77 1.71
CA GLY A 141 -10.36 -16.95 2.32
C GLY A 141 -9.79 -16.62 3.71
N THR A 142 -10.68 -16.25 4.63
CA THR A 142 -10.29 -15.74 5.96
C THR A 142 -9.68 -16.82 6.87
N GLY A 143 -9.92 -18.09 6.53
CA GLY A 143 -9.44 -19.25 7.28
C GLY A 143 -10.09 -19.39 8.65
N SER A 144 -9.80 -20.51 9.32
CA SER A 144 -10.31 -20.81 10.67
C SER A 144 -10.04 -19.73 11.71
N SER A 145 -8.96 -18.96 11.53
CA SER A 145 -8.52 -17.91 12.46
C SER A 145 -9.30 -16.61 12.37
N ALA A 146 -9.87 -16.28 11.21
CA ALA A 146 -10.32 -14.92 10.88
C ALA A 146 -9.28 -13.83 11.22
N ILE A 147 -7.98 -14.13 11.07
CA ILE A 147 -6.91 -13.30 11.64
C ILE A 147 -6.91 -11.87 11.11
N TYR A 148 -7.12 -11.69 9.82
CA TYR A 148 -7.12 -10.35 9.23
C TYR A 148 -8.34 -9.53 9.67
N PRO A 149 -9.59 -10.05 9.63
CA PRO A 149 -10.73 -9.37 10.23
C PRO A 149 -10.52 -8.97 11.68
N LEU A 150 -9.98 -9.87 12.50
CA LEU A 150 -9.72 -9.60 13.92
C LEU A 150 -8.71 -8.46 14.11
N LEU A 151 -7.55 -8.52 13.45
CA LEU A 151 -6.53 -7.47 13.52
C LEU A 151 -7.06 -6.12 13.01
N LEU A 152 -7.69 -6.11 11.83
CA LEU A 152 -8.23 -4.88 11.25
C LEU A 152 -9.31 -4.25 12.13
N SER A 153 -10.13 -5.03 12.83
CA SER A 153 -11.14 -4.49 13.75
C SER A 153 -10.55 -3.69 14.93
N ARG A 154 -9.29 -3.98 15.30
CA ARG A 154 -8.55 -3.27 16.35
C ARG A 154 -7.76 -2.10 15.79
N LEU A 155 -7.20 -2.24 14.59
CA LEU A 155 -6.42 -1.20 13.93
C LEU A 155 -7.30 -0.08 13.35
N LEU A 156 -8.51 -0.41 12.87
CA LEU A 156 -9.43 0.50 12.20
C LEU A 156 -10.77 0.57 12.94
N LYS A 157 -11.01 1.65 13.69
CA LYS A 157 -12.20 1.78 14.54
C LYS A 157 -13.51 1.73 13.77
N ASN A 158 -13.55 2.36 12.59
CA ASN A 158 -14.75 2.53 11.78
C ASN A 158 -14.81 1.56 10.59
N ALA A 159 -14.03 0.47 10.61
CA ALA A 159 -14.09 -0.54 9.57
C ALA A 159 -15.15 -1.60 9.87
N ARG A 160 -15.90 -1.96 8.84
CA ARG A 160 -16.64 -3.22 8.70
C ARG A 160 -15.81 -4.17 7.85
N VAL A 161 -15.72 -5.43 8.29
CA VAL A 161 -14.98 -6.47 7.56
C VAL A 161 -15.91 -7.61 7.21
N ILE A 162 -15.86 -8.05 5.95
CA ILE A 162 -16.50 -9.28 5.48
C ILE A 162 -15.39 -10.28 5.20
N GLY A 163 -15.36 -11.40 5.94
CA GLY A 163 -14.45 -12.52 5.65
C GLY A 163 -15.20 -13.63 4.91
N THR A 164 -14.72 -14.08 3.76
CA THR A 164 -15.31 -15.22 3.03
C THR A 164 -14.56 -16.51 3.33
N GLU A 165 -15.28 -17.64 3.39
CA GLU A 165 -14.67 -18.95 3.59
C GLU A 165 -15.44 -20.10 2.91
N VAL A 166 -14.69 -20.93 2.18
CA VAL A 166 -15.20 -22.06 1.39
C VAL A 166 -15.18 -23.38 2.15
N ASP A 167 -14.28 -23.57 3.12
CA ASP A 167 -14.27 -24.74 4.00
C ASP A 167 -15.28 -24.60 5.15
N GLN A 168 -16.13 -25.59 5.39
CA GLN A 168 -17.19 -25.48 6.41
C GLN A 168 -16.60 -25.37 7.82
N PHE A 169 -15.56 -26.14 8.11
CA PHE A 169 -14.95 -26.16 9.42
C PHE A 169 -14.16 -24.88 9.73
N SER A 170 -13.43 -24.34 8.75
CA SER A 170 -12.80 -23.02 8.86
C SER A 170 -13.86 -21.91 9.02
N TYR A 171 -15.00 -21.99 8.32
CA TYR A 171 -16.11 -21.04 8.51
C TYR A 171 -16.64 -21.06 9.96
N ASP A 172 -16.95 -22.23 10.51
CA ASP A 172 -17.50 -22.36 11.86
C ASP A 172 -16.52 -21.84 12.92
N SER A 173 -15.23 -22.16 12.76
CA SER A 173 -14.14 -21.65 13.62
C SER A 173 -14.00 -20.13 13.53
N ALA A 174 -14.06 -19.56 12.33
CA ALA A 174 -13.98 -18.11 12.12
C ALA A 174 -15.16 -17.38 12.79
N VAL A 175 -16.38 -17.90 12.64
CA VAL A 175 -17.58 -17.37 13.31
C VAL A 175 -17.42 -17.39 14.83
N MET A 176 -16.93 -18.51 15.39
CA MET A 176 -16.67 -18.63 16.83
C MET A 176 -15.62 -17.62 17.30
N ASN A 177 -14.53 -17.46 16.55
CA ASN A 177 -13.46 -16.51 16.85
C ASN A 177 -13.95 -15.05 16.84
N VAL A 178 -14.82 -14.68 15.91
CA VAL A 178 -15.46 -13.36 15.90
C VAL A 178 -16.39 -13.16 17.10
N ALA A 179 -17.21 -14.17 17.41
CA ALA A 179 -18.18 -14.12 18.50
C ALA A 179 -17.50 -13.98 19.88
N GLN A 180 -16.47 -14.78 20.17
CA GLN A 180 -15.78 -14.74 21.46
C GLN A 180 -15.06 -13.41 21.75
N ASN A 181 -14.81 -12.61 20.71
CA ASN A 181 -14.21 -11.28 20.83
C ASN A 181 -15.25 -10.14 20.83
N ASN A 182 -16.56 -10.45 20.82
CA ASN A 182 -17.66 -9.49 20.73
C ASN A 182 -17.60 -8.60 19.48
N LEU A 183 -17.17 -9.16 18.34
CA LEU A 183 -16.94 -8.40 17.10
C LEU A 183 -18.01 -8.63 16.01
N VAL A 184 -19.11 -9.33 16.32
CA VAL A 184 -20.18 -9.69 15.36
C VAL A 184 -20.84 -8.48 14.65
N ASN A 185 -20.82 -7.30 15.29
CA ASN A 185 -21.37 -6.07 14.69
C ASN A 185 -20.41 -5.40 13.67
N LYS A 186 -19.13 -5.76 13.70
CA LYS A 186 -18.08 -5.22 12.83
C LYS A 186 -17.59 -6.22 11.79
N ILE A 187 -17.58 -7.50 12.14
CA ILE A 187 -17.08 -8.57 11.29
C ILE A 187 -18.22 -9.53 10.95
N THR A 188 -18.42 -9.75 9.66
CA THR A 188 -19.35 -10.76 9.14
C THR A 188 -18.54 -11.84 8.44
N ILE A 189 -18.71 -13.10 8.85
CA ILE A 189 -18.13 -14.24 8.13
C ILE A 189 -19.19 -14.79 7.18
N GLN A 190 -18.87 -14.80 5.89
CA GLN A 190 -19.72 -15.32 4.84
C GLN A 190 -19.23 -16.69 4.38
N LYS A 191 -20.16 -17.65 4.33
CA LYS A 191 -19.93 -18.94 3.68
C LYS A 191 -20.00 -18.77 2.16
N THR A 192 -18.99 -19.27 1.46
CA THR A 192 -18.97 -19.41 -0.01
C THR A 192 -18.76 -20.87 -0.40
N PHE A 193 -18.89 -21.19 -1.68
CA PHE A 193 -18.80 -22.56 -2.19
C PHE A 193 -17.86 -22.66 -3.37
N SER A 194 -17.16 -23.78 -3.51
CA SER A 194 -16.25 -24.02 -4.66
C SER A 194 -16.99 -24.09 -6.01
N SER A 195 -18.31 -24.28 -5.98
CA SER A 195 -19.19 -24.22 -7.15
C SER A 195 -19.53 -22.79 -7.58
N ASP A 196 -19.23 -21.78 -6.75
CA ASP A 196 -19.52 -20.40 -7.07
C ASP A 196 -18.72 -19.98 -8.31
N PRO A 197 -19.33 -19.23 -9.25
CA PRO A 197 -18.66 -18.85 -10.49
C PRO A 197 -17.48 -17.88 -10.24
N THR A 198 -17.43 -17.25 -9.07
CA THR A 198 -16.50 -16.18 -8.72
C THR A 198 -15.87 -16.38 -7.34
N ILE A 199 -14.58 -16.06 -7.22
CA ILE A 199 -13.86 -16.04 -5.93
C ILE A 199 -14.30 -14.83 -5.10
N LEU A 200 -14.47 -13.69 -5.76
CA LEU A 200 -14.97 -12.49 -5.10
C LEU A 200 -16.47 -12.66 -4.87
N PRO A 201 -17.01 -12.22 -3.71
CA PRO A 201 -18.42 -12.38 -3.38
C PRO A 201 -19.30 -11.36 -4.12
N ILE A 202 -19.33 -11.41 -5.45
CA ILE A 202 -19.91 -10.37 -6.32
C ILE A 202 -21.35 -10.02 -5.94
N GLU A 203 -22.16 -11.02 -5.59
CA GLU A 203 -23.56 -10.82 -5.22
C GLU A 203 -23.68 -10.02 -3.92
N LEU A 204 -22.88 -10.31 -2.89
CA LEU A 204 -22.84 -9.50 -1.66
C LEU A 204 -22.37 -8.06 -1.91
N ILE A 205 -21.42 -7.93 -2.83
CA ILE A 205 -20.87 -6.64 -3.27
C ILE A 205 -21.91 -5.86 -4.13
N SER A 206 -22.90 -6.56 -4.67
CA SER A 206 -23.90 -6.00 -5.59
C SER A 206 -25.30 -5.86 -5.00
N GLN A 207 -25.63 -6.57 -3.93
CA GLN A 207 -27.00 -6.65 -3.39
C GLN A 207 -27.21 -5.90 -2.07
N ASP A 208 -26.22 -5.22 -1.54
CA ASP A 208 -26.46 -4.37 -0.38
C ASP A 208 -25.53 -3.14 -0.38
N THR A 209 -26.14 -2.00 -0.06
CA THR A 209 -25.53 -0.70 0.28
C THR A 209 -25.16 0.29 -0.82
N GLU A 210 -25.47 1.55 -0.54
CA GLU A 210 -24.85 2.76 -1.10
C GLU A 210 -23.32 2.84 -0.86
N HIS A 211 -22.65 1.75 -0.46
CA HIS A 211 -21.27 1.77 0.02
C HIS A 211 -20.32 1.07 -0.95
N SER A 212 -19.35 1.83 -1.47
CA SER A 212 -18.20 1.30 -2.20
C SER A 212 -17.28 0.49 -1.29
N ILE A 213 -16.71 -0.61 -1.79
CA ILE A 213 -15.69 -1.38 -1.08
C ILE A 213 -14.40 -0.55 -1.07
N SER A 214 -13.87 -0.35 0.13
CA SER A 214 -12.62 0.38 0.30
C SER A 214 -11.45 -0.47 -0.19
N ILE A 215 -11.35 -1.71 0.26
CA ILE A 215 -10.24 -2.58 -0.13
C ILE A 215 -10.60 -4.06 0.00
N THR A 216 -10.09 -4.91 -0.89
CA THR A 216 -10.06 -6.36 -0.70
C THR A 216 -8.67 -6.82 -0.31
N MET A 217 -8.59 -7.91 0.44
CA MET A 217 -7.35 -8.59 0.77
C MET A 217 -7.49 -10.10 0.61
N CYS A 218 -6.36 -10.76 0.37
CA CYS A 218 -6.31 -12.20 0.14
C CYS A 218 -4.94 -12.74 0.50
N ASN A 219 -4.91 -13.89 1.18
CA ASN A 219 -3.72 -14.73 1.27
C ASN A 219 -4.01 -16.06 0.55
N PRO A 220 -3.68 -16.15 -0.75
CA PRO A 220 -4.16 -17.22 -1.62
C PRO A 220 -3.56 -18.59 -1.27
N PRO A 221 -4.23 -19.69 -1.67
CA PRO A 221 -3.63 -21.03 -1.66
C PRO A 221 -2.34 -21.08 -2.48
N PHE A 222 -1.33 -21.78 -1.99
CA PHE A 222 0.04 -21.67 -2.50
C PHE A 222 0.40 -22.69 -3.61
N TYR A 223 -0.22 -23.87 -3.58
CA TYR A 223 0.16 -25.03 -4.37
C TYR A 223 -0.86 -25.30 -5.49
N ASN A 224 -0.38 -25.78 -6.63
CA ASN A 224 -1.21 -26.18 -7.77
C ASN A 224 -1.89 -27.54 -7.56
N SER A 225 -1.22 -28.43 -6.84
CA SER A 225 -1.73 -29.77 -6.52
C SER A 225 -1.16 -30.26 -5.20
N LYS A 226 -1.79 -31.29 -4.65
CA LYS A 226 -1.28 -32.05 -3.50
C LYS A 226 0.10 -32.64 -3.78
N ASP A 227 0.32 -33.18 -4.99
CA ASP A 227 1.61 -33.74 -5.40
C ASP A 227 2.73 -32.68 -5.40
N GLU A 228 2.44 -31.44 -5.82
CA GLU A 228 3.42 -30.34 -5.74
C GLU A 228 3.79 -30.04 -4.28
N MET A 229 2.80 -30.01 -3.40
CA MET A 229 3.00 -29.78 -1.97
C MET A 229 3.87 -30.88 -1.35
N GLU A 230 3.57 -32.15 -1.64
CA GLU A 230 4.32 -33.31 -1.12
C GLU A 230 5.74 -33.35 -1.69
N ALA A 231 5.92 -33.12 -3.00
CA ALA A 231 7.24 -33.09 -3.63
C ALA A 231 8.13 -31.95 -3.10
N LEU A 232 7.55 -30.77 -2.82
CA LEU A 232 8.29 -29.65 -2.22
C LEU A 232 8.61 -29.87 -0.74
N ARG A 233 7.76 -30.59 -0.01
CA ARG A 233 8.06 -31.04 1.36
C ARG A 233 9.21 -32.05 1.36
N ALA A 234 9.23 -32.99 0.42
CA ALA A 234 10.28 -33.99 0.29
C ALA A 234 11.65 -33.43 -0.14
N LYS A 235 11.68 -32.28 -0.83
CA LYS A 235 12.91 -31.61 -1.29
C LYS A 235 13.60 -30.73 -0.23
N LYS A 236 12.98 -30.50 0.92
CA LYS A 236 13.59 -29.68 1.98
C LYS A 236 14.28 -30.58 3.01
N ASP A 237 15.60 -30.47 3.10
CA ASP A 237 16.42 -31.18 4.10
C ASP A 237 16.14 -30.76 5.55
N THR A 238 15.42 -29.65 5.74
CA THR A 238 14.97 -29.16 7.05
C THR A 238 13.47 -28.87 7.03
N PRO A 239 12.72 -29.22 8.09
CA PRO A 239 11.31 -28.86 8.18
C PRO A 239 11.17 -27.33 8.14
N PRO A 240 10.16 -26.79 7.43
CA PRO A 240 9.94 -25.34 7.44
C PRO A 240 9.76 -24.83 8.88
N GLU A 241 10.38 -23.68 9.20
CA GLU A 241 10.31 -22.99 10.52
C GLU A 241 8.90 -22.50 10.91
N GLY A 242 7.88 -22.86 10.13
CA GLY A 242 6.47 -22.70 10.47
C GLY A 242 5.74 -23.97 10.08
N VAL A 243 5.00 -24.55 11.02
CA VAL A 243 4.33 -25.82 10.77
C VAL A 243 3.17 -25.61 9.79
N CYS A 244 3.23 -26.34 8.70
CA CYS A 244 2.33 -26.22 7.58
C CYS A 244 1.08 -27.08 7.83
N THR A 245 0.25 -26.68 8.79
CA THR A 245 -0.97 -27.39 9.23
C THR A 245 -2.21 -27.04 8.41
N GLY A 246 -2.07 -26.38 7.26
CA GLY A 246 -3.22 -26.02 6.42
C GLY A 246 -3.92 -27.25 5.82
N SER A 247 -5.25 -27.18 5.69
CA SER A 247 -6.04 -28.21 5.01
C SER A 247 -5.80 -28.13 3.49
N GLU A 248 -6.09 -29.21 2.75
CA GLU A 248 -5.89 -29.22 1.28
C GLU A 248 -6.62 -28.06 0.59
N VAL A 249 -7.83 -27.73 1.06
CA VAL A 249 -8.65 -26.63 0.55
C VAL A 249 -8.04 -25.25 0.82
N GLU A 250 -7.30 -25.07 1.91
CA GLU A 250 -6.57 -23.82 2.23
C GLU A 250 -5.24 -23.70 1.46
N MET A 251 -4.74 -24.81 0.89
CA MET A 251 -3.38 -24.90 0.37
C MET A 251 -3.28 -25.10 -1.13
N VAL A 252 -4.30 -25.70 -1.76
CA VAL A 252 -4.28 -26.11 -3.17
C VAL A 252 -5.35 -25.36 -3.98
N TYR A 253 -4.96 -24.86 -5.14
CA TYR A 253 -5.89 -24.30 -6.14
C TYR A 253 -5.38 -24.58 -7.56
N PRO A 254 -6.24 -24.82 -8.57
CA PRO A 254 -5.79 -24.97 -9.95
C PRO A 254 -5.01 -23.75 -10.47
N GLY A 255 -3.77 -23.95 -10.91
CA GLY A 255 -2.82 -22.89 -11.25
C GLY A 255 -2.04 -22.32 -10.05
N GLY A 256 -2.25 -22.88 -8.85
CA GLY A 256 -1.66 -22.46 -7.59
C GLY A 256 -1.96 -21.01 -7.24
N GLU A 257 -1.02 -20.39 -6.55
CA GLU A 257 -1.08 -18.97 -6.15
C GLU A 257 -1.37 -18.04 -7.34
N ALA A 258 -0.69 -18.24 -8.47
CA ALA A 258 -0.87 -17.40 -9.65
C ALA A 258 -2.26 -17.60 -10.27
N GLY A 259 -2.75 -18.83 -10.37
CA GLY A 259 -4.09 -19.12 -10.89
C GLY A 259 -5.20 -18.50 -10.05
N PHE A 260 -5.06 -18.53 -8.73
CA PHE A 260 -6.03 -17.92 -7.82
C PHE A 260 -6.08 -16.39 -8.00
N ILE A 261 -4.91 -15.74 -8.03
CA ILE A 261 -4.82 -14.28 -8.22
C ILE A 261 -5.31 -13.88 -9.62
N GLU A 262 -5.02 -14.67 -10.65
CA GLU A 262 -5.56 -14.46 -12.00
C GLU A 262 -7.10 -14.47 -11.99
N LYS A 263 -7.71 -15.48 -11.36
CA LYS A 263 -9.17 -15.58 -11.27
C LYS A 263 -9.75 -14.39 -10.50
N MET A 264 -9.16 -14.02 -9.37
CA MET A 264 -9.56 -12.86 -8.58
C MET A 264 -9.45 -11.55 -9.39
N MET A 265 -8.39 -11.39 -10.18
CA MET A 265 -8.20 -10.22 -11.05
C MET A 265 -9.23 -10.15 -12.17
N ARG A 266 -9.61 -11.30 -12.75
CA ARG A 266 -10.71 -11.36 -13.75
C ARG A 266 -12.06 -11.05 -13.11
N ASP A 267 -12.34 -11.61 -11.94
CA ASP A 267 -13.59 -11.33 -11.20
C ASP A 267 -13.70 -9.86 -10.81
N SER A 268 -12.57 -9.22 -10.52
CA SER A 268 -12.55 -7.79 -10.17
C SER A 268 -13.05 -6.88 -11.30
N LEU A 269 -13.04 -7.32 -12.57
CA LEU A 269 -13.62 -6.57 -13.70
C LEU A 269 -15.15 -6.46 -13.60
N LEU A 270 -15.81 -7.47 -13.03
CA LEU A 270 -17.26 -7.49 -12.84
C LEU A 270 -17.70 -6.54 -11.72
N ILE A 271 -16.83 -6.30 -10.74
CA ILE A 271 -17.06 -5.35 -9.66
C ILE A 271 -16.69 -3.93 -10.11
N GLY A 272 -15.59 -3.80 -10.86
CA GLY A 272 -15.13 -2.54 -11.46
C GLY A 272 -14.84 -1.47 -10.42
N ASN A 273 -15.39 -0.27 -10.65
CA ASN A 273 -15.14 0.91 -9.82
C ASN A 273 -15.85 0.90 -8.47
N ARG A 274 -16.66 -0.12 -8.16
CA ARG A 274 -17.29 -0.28 -6.83
C ARG A 274 -16.29 -0.67 -5.74
N THR A 275 -15.09 -1.07 -6.12
CA THR A 275 -13.97 -1.30 -5.21
C THR A 275 -12.84 -0.33 -5.52
N ARG A 276 -12.29 0.31 -4.49
CA ARG A 276 -11.14 1.21 -4.67
C ARG A 276 -9.87 0.42 -4.96
N TRP A 277 -9.54 -0.55 -4.12
CA TRP A 277 -8.36 -1.40 -4.30
C TRP A 277 -8.67 -2.88 -4.09
N PHE A 278 -8.17 -3.70 -5.00
CA PHE A 278 -8.07 -5.14 -4.81
C PHE A 278 -6.63 -5.48 -4.46
N THR A 279 -6.41 -6.39 -3.52
CA THR A 279 -5.05 -6.77 -3.14
C THR A 279 -4.92 -8.27 -2.86
N SER A 280 -3.72 -8.80 -3.05
CA SER A 280 -3.37 -10.17 -2.67
C SER A 280 -1.92 -10.24 -2.22
N LEU A 281 -1.66 -11.07 -1.21
CA LEU A 281 -0.32 -11.49 -0.83
C LEU A 281 0.21 -12.49 -1.87
N CYS A 282 1.51 -12.42 -2.14
CA CYS A 282 2.25 -13.36 -2.99
C CYS A 282 3.36 -13.99 -2.15
N GLY A 283 3.31 -15.31 -1.99
CA GLY A 283 4.33 -16.11 -1.33
C GLY A 283 5.53 -16.41 -2.23
N LYS A 284 5.35 -16.45 -3.55
CA LYS A 284 6.44 -16.71 -4.52
C LYS A 284 6.76 -15.42 -5.29
N TYR A 285 8.05 -15.07 -5.39
CA TYR A 285 8.50 -13.94 -6.23
C TYR A 285 8.08 -14.11 -7.69
N THR A 286 8.14 -15.35 -8.18
CA THR A 286 7.80 -15.73 -9.55
C THR A 286 6.35 -15.48 -9.91
N THR A 287 5.46 -15.33 -8.93
CA THR A 287 4.04 -14.99 -9.13
C THR A 287 3.86 -13.56 -9.64
N LEU A 288 4.72 -12.62 -9.24
CA LEU A 288 4.53 -11.19 -9.56
C LEU A 288 4.56 -10.91 -11.06
N SER A 289 5.49 -11.52 -11.79
CA SER A 289 5.65 -11.27 -13.23
C SER A 289 4.40 -11.57 -14.06
N PRO A 290 3.84 -12.81 -14.05
CA PRO A 290 2.64 -13.13 -14.82
C PRO A 290 1.43 -12.30 -14.39
N ILE A 291 1.28 -12.03 -13.09
CA ILE A 291 0.15 -11.24 -12.56
C ILE A 291 0.22 -9.77 -13.00
N VAL A 292 1.40 -9.14 -12.94
CA VAL A 292 1.58 -7.76 -13.42
C VAL A 292 1.37 -7.68 -14.93
N GLN A 293 1.80 -8.69 -15.70
CA GLN A 293 1.56 -8.75 -17.14
C GLN A 293 0.07 -8.93 -17.47
N LEU A 294 -0.63 -9.78 -16.73
CA LEU A 294 -2.08 -9.97 -16.85
C LEU A 294 -2.83 -8.67 -16.54
N PHE A 295 -2.49 -7.98 -15.45
CA PHE A 295 -3.13 -6.71 -15.13
C PHE A 295 -2.96 -5.67 -16.24
N LYS A 296 -1.74 -5.56 -16.77
CA LYS A 296 -1.42 -4.69 -17.90
C LYS A 296 -2.23 -5.05 -19.14
N SER A 297 -2.43 -6.34 -19.44
CA SER A 297 -3.19 -6.75 -20.62
C SER A 297 -4.70 -6.52 -20.46
N LEU A 298 -5.26 -6.81 -19.28
CA LEU A 298 -6.69 -6.61 -18.99
C LEU A 298 -7.08 -5.14 -18.95
N GLY A 299 -6.19 -4.27 -18.44
CA GLY A 299 -6.49 -2.86 -18.25
C GLY A 299 -6.30 -1.97 -19.48
N VAL A 300 -5.82 -2.50 -20.62
CA VAL A 300 -5.72 -1.76 -21.89
C VAL A 300 -7.07 -1.87 -22.61
N ASN A 301 -8.04 -1.09 -22.16
CA ASN A 301 -9.35 -0.95 -22.80
C ASN A 301 -9.88 0.49 -22.57
N PRO A 302 -10.50 1.11 -23.59
CA PRO A 302 -11.19 2.41 -23.47
C PRO A 302 -12.07 2.59 -22.22
N LEU A 303 -12.70 1.51 -21.73
CA LEU A 303 -13.61 1.54 -20.58
C LEU A 303 -12.90 1.58 -19.21
N VAL A 304 -11.65 1.14 -19.12
CA VAL A 304 -10.95 0.89 -17.84
C VAL A 304 -9.73 1.80 -17.67
N GLY A 305 -9.00 2.07 -18.75
CA GLY A 305 -7.85 2.99 -18.73
C GLY A 305 -6.61 2.41 -19.38
N SER A 306 -5.46 2.56 -18.70
CA SER A 306 -4.14 2.26 -19.26
C SER A 306 -3.48 0.99 -18.72
N GLY A 307 -4.16 0.20 -17.88
CA GLY A 307 -3.61 -1.02 -17.27
C GLY A 307 -2.37 -0.80 -16.41
N ARG A 308 -2.29 0.36 -15.74
CA ARG A 308 -1.09 0.82 -15.01
C ARG A 308 -1.36 1.25 -13.56
N ASN A 309 -2.59 1.16 -13.08
CA ASN A 309 -2.93 1.50 -11.70
C ASN A 309 -2.80 0.29 -10.77
N TYR A 310 -1.56 -0.06 -10.46
CA TYR A 310 -1.24 -1.15 -9.54
C TYR A 310 -0.14 -0.72 -8.56
N ALA A 311 0.01 -1.47 -7.48
CA ALA A 311 0.97 -1.27 -6.42
C ALA A 311 1.68 -2.58 -6.10
N THR A 312 2.98 -2.53 -5.81
CA THR A 312 3.75 -3.66 -5.31
C THR A 312 4.52 -3.28 -4.05
N SER A 313 4.60 -4.22 -3.12
CA SER A 313 5.33 -4.06 -1.86
C SER A 313 6.01 -5.36 -1.47
N GLU A 314 7.04 -5.24 -0.63
CA GLU A 314 7.78 -6.35 -0.04
C GLU A 314 7.61 -6.32 1.47
N LEU A 315 7.22 -7.46 2.06
CA LEU A 315 7.06 -7.63 3.50
C LEU A 315 8.15 -8.60 3.99
N ILE A 316 8.96 -8.16 4.96
CA ILE A 316 10.12 -8.91 5.43
C ILE A 316 10.06 -9.07 6.94
N GLN A 317 9.90 -10.31 7.40
CA GLN A 317 9.90 -10.68 8.81
C GLN A 317 10.93 -11.77 9.06
N GLY A 318 12.06 -11.38 9.67
CA GLY A 318 13.20 -12.28 9.88
C GLY A 318 13.69 -12.89 8.57
N ARG A 319 13.62 -14.23 8.45
CA ARG A 319 14.02 -14.98 7.24
C ARG A 319 12.89 -15.11 6.21
N THR A 320 11.66 -14.73 6.57
CA THR A 320 10.50 -14.86 5.69
C THR A 320 10.30 -13.58 4.90
N ARG A 321 10.23 -13.75 3.58
CA ARG A 321 9.90 -12.69 2.62
C ARG A 321 8.58 -13.01 1.95
N ARG A 322 7.72 -12.00 1.82
CA ARG A 322 6.48 -12.02 1.05
C ARG A 322 6.41 -10.77 0.19
N TRP A 323 5.56 -10.82 -0.81
CA TRP A 323 5.25 -9.67 -1.64
C TRP A 323 3.75 -9.41 -1.59
N VAL A 324 3.36 -8.22 -1.97
CA VAL A 324 1.95 -7.84 -2.10
C VAL A 324 1.75 -7.21 -3.47
N ILE A 325 0.65 -7.54 -4.12
CA ILE A 325 0.15 -6.87 -5.31
C ILE A 325 -1.18 -6.20 -4.95
N GLY A 326 -1.32 -4.93 -5.29
CA GLY A 326 -2.58 -4.20 -5.28
C GLY A 326 -2.92 -3.72 -6.68
N TRP A 327 -4.19 -3.68 -7.04
CA TRP A 327 -4.65 -3.10 -8.30
C TRP A 327 -5.97 -2.39 -8.16
N SER A 328 -6.22 -1.42 -9.03
CA SER A 328 -7.44 -0.62 -9.02
C SER A 328 -7.90 -0.33 -10.44
N TRP A 329 -9.21 -0.41 -10.65
CA TRP A 329 -9.87 0.00 -11.90
C TRP A 329 -10.25 1.48 -11.90
N GLN A 330 -10.14 2.15 -10.75
CA GLN A 330 -10.39 3.57 -10.61
C GLN A 330 -9.21 4.42 -11.12
N HIS A 331 -9.42 5.73 -11.17
CA HIS A 331 -8.46 6.68 -11.73
C HIS A 331 -7.63 7.42 -10.68
N TYR A 332 -7.95 7.25 -9.40
CA TYR A 332 -7.09 7.69 -8.29
C TYR A 332 -5.78 6.92 -8.27
N ARG A 333 -4.71 7.61 -7.85
CA ARG A 333 -3.34 7.10 -7.90
C ARG A 333 -2.74 7.13 -6.50
N LEU A 334 -2.12 6.02 -6.12
CA LEU A 334 -1.34 5.97 -4.89
C LEU A 334 -0.03 6.76 -5.06
N PRO A 335 0.44 7.43 -4.00
CA PRO A 335 1.81 7.96 -3.93
C PRO A 335 2.84 6.86 -4.16
N ASP A 336 3.97 7.19 -4.78
CA ASP A 336 5.03 6.21 -5.08
C ASP A 336 5.58 5.52 -3.84
N VAL A 337 5.61 6.22 -2.71
CA VAL A 337 6.04 5.69 -1.42
C VAL A 337 5.19 4.52 -0.93
N ILE A 338 3.96 4.36 -1.42
CA ILE A 338 3.05 3.25 -1.12
C ILE A 338 2.93 2.31 -2.32
N ALA A 339 2.88 2.85 -3.54
CA ALA A 339 2.71 2.07 -4.77
C ALA A 339 3.93 1.21 -5.13
N ALA A 340 5.12 1.62 -4.73
CA ALA A 340 6.38 0.95 -5.05
C ALA A 340 7.28 0.89 -3.81
N VAL A 341 6.78 0.35 -2.70
CA VAL A 341 7.53 0.25 -1.45
C VAL A 341 8.74 -0.67 -1.67
N LEU A 342 9.93 -0.09 -1.60
CA LEU A 342 11.20 -0.82 -1.59
C LEU A 342 11.74 -0.83 -0.16
N VAL A 343 11.72 -2.00 0.48
CA VAL A 343 12.32 -2.17 1.81
C VAL A 343 13.82 -1.89 1.72
N ARG A 344 14.30 -0.90 2.48
CA ARG A 344 15.71 -0.47 2.48
C ARG A 344 16.62 -1.42 3.27
N SER A 345 16.05 -2.21 4.18
CA SER A 345 16.79 -3.15 5.02
C SER A 345 17.35 -4.33 4.22
N MET A 346 18.51 -4.85 4.66
CA MET A 346 19.08 -6.09 4.16
C MET A 346 18.25 -7.26 4.69
N GLY A 347 17.18 -7.60 3.98
CA GLY A 347 16.39 -8.80 4.23
C GLY A 347 17.16 -10.10 3.91
N PRO A 348 16.51 -11.26 4.08
CA PRO A 348 17.12 -12.56 3.79
C PRO A 348 17.57 -12.64 2.32
N PRO A 349 18.61 -13.43 1.99
CA PRO A 349 19.09 -13.56 0.62
C PRO A 349 17.97 -14.03 -0.33
N GLY A 350 17.89 -13.44 -1.51
CA GLY A 350 16.84 -13.72 -2.49
C GLY A 350 16.51 -12.52 -3.39
N PRO A 351 15.62 -12.70 -4.37
CA PRO A 351 15.24 -11.64 -5.31
C PRO A 351 14.48 -10.50 -4.61
N ARG A 352 14.88 -9.24 -4.83
CA ARG A 352 14.18 -8.04 -4.33
C ARG A 352 13.43 -7.34 -5.43
N LEU A 353 12.36 -6.63 -5.06
CA LEU A 353 11.60 -5.80 -6.01
C LEU A 353 12.49 -4.76 -6.71
N LYS A 354 13.44 -4.15 -5.97
CA LYS A 354 14.36 -3.15 -6.53
C LYS A 354 15.29 -3.70 -7.61
N ASP A 355 15.51 -5.01 -7.63
CA ASP A 355 16.40 -5.65 -8.59
C ASP A 355 15.67 -5.90 -9.94
N CYS A 356 14.36 -5.61 -10.05
CA CYS A 356 13.54 -5.82 -11.25
C CYS A 356 12.53 -4.68 -11.46
N SER A 357 12.98 -3.59 -12.12
CA SER A 357 12.14 -2.41 -12.42
C SER A 357 10.87 -2.71 -13.24
N HIS A 358 10.84 -3.81 -14.00
CA HIS A 358 9.68 -4.20 -14.80
C HIS A 358 8.43 -4.54 -13.97
N PHE A 359 8.59 -4.89 -12.68
CA PHE A 359 7.49 -5.17 -11.76
C PHE A 359 6.98 -3.95 -11.03
N LEU A 360 7.73 -2.86 -11.01
CA LEU A 360 7.31 -1.65 -10.32
C LEU A 360 6.29 -0.90 -11.18
N PRO A 361 5.24 -0.33 -10.57
CA PRO A 361 4.39 0.59 -11.29
C PRO A 361 5.18 1.81 -11.77
N PRO A 362 4.76 2.44 -12.87
CA PRO A 362 5.41 3.65 -13.32
C PRO A 362 5.17 4.76 -12.29
N SER A 363 6.22 5.51 -11.97
CA SER A 363 6.17 6.57 -10.97
C SER A 363 5.07 7.61 -11.24
N ASN A 364 4.27 7.89 -10.22
CA ASN A 364 3.24 8.93 -10.16
C ASN A 364 3.80 10.27 -9.70
N HIS A 365 5.08 10.33 -9.30
CA HIS A 365 5.78 11.55 -8.89
C HIS A 365 6.88 11.92 -9.87
N LEU A 366 6.87 13.14 -10.41
CA LEU A 366 7.96 13.63 -11.25
C LEU A 366 8.60 14.86 -10.64
N GLU A 367 9.91 14.98 -10.81
CA GLU A 367 10.69 16.11 -10.30
C GLU A 367 11.52 16.75 -11.42
N TYR A 368 11.73 18.04 -11.30
CA TYR A 368 12.63 18.81 -12.13
C TYR A 368 13.46 19.75 -11.24
N TYR A 369 14.77 19.65 -11.35
CA TYR A 369 15.73 20.42 -10.56
C TYR A 369 16.28 21.61 -11.36
N ILE A 370 16.31 22.78 -10.71
CA ILE A 370 16.84 24.03 -11.24
C ILE A 370 18.02 24.47 -10.35
N PRO A 371 19.26 24.37 -10.85
CA PRO A 371 20.46 24.84 -10.16
C PRO A 371 20.45 26.36 -9.87
N LEU A 372 21.08 26.79 -8.78
CA LEU A 372 21.19 28.20 -8.38
C LEU A 372 21.99 29.07 -9.36
N ASP A 373 22.97 28.52 -10.08
CA ASP A 373 23.76 29.26 -11.08
C ASP A 373 22.95 29.69 -12.30
N VAL A 374 21.77 29.09 -12.50
CA VAL A 374 20.79 29.47 -13.52
C VAL A 374 19.81 30.54 -13.00
N LEU A 375 19.72 30.76 -11.68
CA LEU A 375 18.72 31.60 -11.04
C LEU A 375 19.34 32.85 -10.40
N VAL A 376 18.90 34.03 -10.85
CA VAL A 376 19.07 35.26 -10.06
C VAL A 376 18.05 35.19 -8.91
N PHE A 377 18.47 35.43 -7.66
CA PHE A 377 17.65 35.23 -6.44
C PHE A 377 16.26 35.92 -6.46
N ASP A 378 16.05 36.95 -7.29
CA ASP A 378 14.76 37.60 -7.53
C ASP A 378 13.74 36.75 -8.32
N GLN A 379 14.15 35.62 -8.91
CA GLN A 379 13.30 34.86 -9.84
C GLN A 379 12.35 33.87 -9.16
N ARG A 380 12.43 33.66 -7.84
CA ARG A 380 11.55 32.70 -7.16
C ARG A 380 10.08 33.15 -7.20
N LEU A 381 9.81 34.39 -6.84
CA LEU A 381 8.47 34.97 -6.95
C LEU A 381 8.02 34.93 -8.42
N THR A 382 8.93 35.24 -9.36
CA THR A 382 8.61 35.15 -10.79
C THR A 382 8.29 33.73 -11.26
N LEU A 383 8.88 32.67 -10.69
CA LEU A 383 8.56 31.28 -11.05
C LEU A 383 7.20 30.86 -10.50
N VAL A 384 6.86 31.28 -9.27
CA VAL A 384 5.52 31.11 -8.70
C VAL A 384 4.48 31.81 -9.60
N ASP A 385 4.76 33.04 -10.01
CA ASP A 385 3.88 33.82 -10.88
C ASP A 385 3.78 33.22 -12.28
N GLN A 386 4.88 32.75 -12.87
CA GLN A 386 4.90 32.07 -14.16
C GLN A 386 4.10 30.76 -14.15
N ILE A 387 4.23 29.94 -13.11
CA ILE A 387 3.43 28.72 -12.96
C ILE A 387 1.95 29.09 -12.81
N THR A 388 1.63 30.04 -11.93
CA THR A 388 0.25 30.48 -11.68
C THR A 388 -0.39 31.03 -12.96
N CYS A 389 0.29 31.95 -13.64
CA CYS A 389 -0.11 32.49 -14.94
C CYS A 389 -0.27 31.37 -15.99
N THR A 390 0.64 30.38 -16.02
CA THR A 390 0.49 29.22 -16.92
C THR A 390 -0.82 28.47 -16.65
N LEU A 391 -1.19 28.27 -15.39
CA LEU A 391 -2.44 27.58 -15.02
C LEU A 391 -3.68 28.41 -15.37
N GLU A 392 -3.65 29.73 -15.17
CA GLU A 392 -4.74 30.65 -15.52
C GLU A 392 -5.04 30.68 -17.02
N HIS A 393 -4.03 30.46 -17.87
CA HIS A 393 -4.19 30.42 -19.33
C HIS A 393 -4.75 29.08 -19.86
N ILE A 394 -4.96 28.09 -18.98
CA ILE A 394 -5.56 26.81 -19.34
C ILE A 394 -7.06 26.95 -19.09
N GLU A 395 -7.85 26.95 -20.17
CA GLU A 395 -9.31 26.94 -20.04
C GLU A 395 -9.79 25.71 -19.25
N LYS A 396 -10.93 25.78 -18.57
CA LYS A 396 -11.47 24.65 -17.79
C LYS A 396 -10.42 23.98 -16.86
N CYS A 397 -9.54 24.81 -16.30
CA CYS A 397 -8.59 24.48 -15.26
C CYS A 397 -9.06 25.14 -13.96
N ARG A 398 -9.21 24.36 -12.89
CA ARG A 398 -9.41 24.88 -11.53
C ARG A 398 -8.15 24.59 -10.74
N PHE A 399 -7.69 25.55 -9.94
CA PHE A 399 -6.57 25.32 -9.04
C PHE A 399 -6.70 26.10 -7.73
N GLU A 400 -6.15 25.52 -6.67
CA GLU A 400 -5.99 26.15 -5.36
C GLU A 400 -4.50 26.28 -5.07
N GLN A 401 -4.04 27.48 -4.69
CA GLN A 401 -2.65 27.73 -4.34
C GLN A 401 -2.48 27.71 -2.82
N PHE A 402 -1.49 26.96 -2.35
CA PHE A 402 -1.10 26.88 -0.94
C PHE A 402 0.35 27.36 -0.79
N ARG A 403 0.57 28.33 0.10
CA ARG A 403 1.90 28.83 0.45
C ARG A 403 2.20 28.44 1.90
N SER A 404 3.26 27.66 2.12
CA SER A 404 3.76 27.33 3.46
C SER A 404 5.11 28.00 3.64
N ASP A 405 5.17 28.94 4.58
CA ASP A 405 6.33 29.81 4.84
C ASP A 405 6.90 30.45 3.55
N SER A 406 8.02 31.17 3.66
CA SER A 406 8.71 31.74 2.50
C SER A 406 9.44 30.69 1.64
N SER A 407 9.37 29.40 2.01
CA SER A 407 10.21 28.33 1.48
C SER A 407 9.50 27.29 0.60
N CYS A 408 8.15 27.28 0.50
CA CYS A 408 7.40 26.33 -0.34
C CYS A 408 6.09 26.94 -0.90
N CYS A 409 5.81 26.66 -2.18
CA CYS A 409 4.52 26.97 -2.82
C CYS A 409 4.00 25.73 -3.52
N SER A 410 2.70 25.43 -3.40
CA SER A 410 2.07 24.30 -4.06
C SER A 410 0.71 24.65 -4.65
N TRP A 411 0.26 23.86 -5.62
CA TRP A 411 -1.03 24.00 -6.28
C TRP A 411 -1.73 22.66 -6.36
N LYS A 412 -3.00 22.59 -5.94
CA LYS A 412 -3.89 21.47 -6.27
C LYS A 412 -4.61 21.85 -7.56
N VAL A 413 -4.33 21.13 -8.65
CA VAL A 413 -4.83 21.45 -9.99
C VAL A 413 -5.80 20.38 -10.46
N THR A 414 -6.96 20.80 -10.97
CA THR A 414 -8.01 19.96 -11.54
C THR A 414 -8.29 20.42 -12.97
N LEU A 415 -8.17 19.50 -13.93
CA LEU A 415 -8.37 19.76 -15.35
C LEU A 415 -9.56 18.96 -15.85
N TYR A 416 -10.48 19.61 -16.57
CA TYR A 416 -11.68 18.98 -17.12
C TYR A 416 -11.56 18.67 -18.62
N GLU A 417 -10.63 19.32 -19.33
CA GLU A 417 -10.41 19.08 -20.76
C GLU A 417 -8.93 19.22 -21.18
N LYS A 418 -8.52 18.47 -22.21
CA LYS A 418 -7.16 18.53 -22.75
C LYS A 418 -7.01 19.70 -23.72
N ASN A 419 -6.67 20.88 -23.23
CA ASN A 419 -6.63 22.11 -24.03
C ASN A 419 -5.30 22.90 -23.99
N TRP A 420 -4.31 22.45 -23.21
CA TRP A 420 -2.98 23.08 -23.13
C TRP A 420 -2.04 22.73 -24.30
N THR A 421 -2.40 21.75 -25.14
CA THR A 421 -1.57 21.35 -26.28
C THR A 421 -1.78 22.24 -27.51
N ARG A 422 -0.74 22.42 -28.33
CA ARG A 422 -0.83 23.19 -29.59
C ARG A 422 -1.89 22.61 -30.54
N ASN A 423 -1.99 21.28 -30.60
CA ASN A 423 -2.97 20.59 -31.44
C ASN A 423 -4.39 20.84 -30.94
N SER A 424 -4.63 20.73 -29.62
CA SER A 424 -5.95 21.03 -29.02
C SER A 424 -6.38 22.48 -29.27
N ARG A 425 -5.46 23.46 -29.12
CA ARG A 425 -5.76 24.86 -29.43
C ARG A 425 -6.10 25.09 -30.90
N ARG A 426 -5.35 24.45 -31.82
CA ARG A 426 -5.62 24.53 -33.27
C ARG A 426 -6.96 23.90 -33.64
N LYS A 427 -7.26 22.68 -33.16
CA LYS A 427 -8.55 22.00 -33.42
C LYS A 427 -9.74 22.85 -32.99
N ARG A 428 -9.65 23.52 -31.84
CA ARG A 428 -10.71 24.41 -31.36
C ARG A 428 -10.82 25.69 -32.18
N LYS A 429 -9.70 26.28 -32.59
CA LYS A 429 -9.72 27.42 -33.53
C LYS A 429 -10.45 27.06 -34.82
N PHE A 430 -10.15 25.89 -35.41
CA PHE A 430 -10.88 25.39 -36.58
C PHE A 430 -12.36 25.07 -36.30
N ALA A 431 -12.69 24.51 -35.13
CA ALA A 431 -14.09 24.24 -34.76
C ALA A 431 -14.90 25.53 -34.55
N ALA A 432 -14.30 26.53 -33.90
CA ALA A 432 -14.90 27.85 -33.71
C ALA A 432 -15.04 28.62 -35.04
N GLU A 433 -14.06 28.50 -35.93
CA GLU A 433 -14.12 29.05 -37.30
C GLU A 433 -15.22 28.35 -38.13
N GLY A 434 -15.37 27.02 -38.03
CA GLY A 434 -16.44 26.27 -38.69
C GLY A 434 -17.87 26.56 -38.17
N LEU A 435 -18.01 26.88 -36.88
CA LEU A 435 -19.26 27.37 -36.28
C LEU A 435 -19.55 28.83 -36.66
N SER A 436 -18.53 29.62 -36.99
CA SER A 436 -18.70 31.01 -37.44
C SER A 436 -19.16 31.12 -38.90
N ASP A 437 -18.85 30.13 -39.73
CA ASP A 437 -19.32 30.08 -41.13
C ASP A 437 -20.81 29.72 -41.27
N THR A 438 -21.42 29.11 -40.25
CA THR A 438 -22.87 28.84 -40.23
C THR A 438 -23.72 29.99 -39.66
N ARG A 439 -23.10 31.08 -39.20
CA ARG A 439 -23.80 32.27 -38.66
C ARG A 439 -23.73 33.51 -39.56
N ARG A 440 -23.34 33.36 -40.83
CA ARG A 440 -23.42 34.45 -41.84
C ARG A 440 -24.83 34.60 -42.43
N THR A 441 -25.87 34.77 -41.61
CA THR A 441 -27.11 35.45 -42.03
C THR A 441 -27.90 35.94 -40.83
N THR A 442 -27.44 37.01 -40.19
CA THR A 442 -28.28 38.07 -39.60
C THR A 442 -27.37 39.17 -39.07
N GLN A 443 -27.38 40.32 -39.73
CA GLN A 443 -26.82 41.57 -39.23
C GLN A 443 -27.60 42.02 -38.00
N VAL A 444 -26.92 42.20 -36.87
CA VAL A 444 -27.29 43.20 -35.86
C VAL A 444 -26.00 43.87 -35.38
N THR A 445 -25.93 45.17 -35.61
CA THR A 445 -24.91 46.09 -35.09
C THR A 445 -25.10 46.32 -33.59
N CYS A 446 -24.02 46.37 -32.81
CA CYS A 446 -23.77 47.44 -31.83
C CYS A 446 -22.37 47.39 -31.18
N SER A 447 -21.92 48.60 -30.87
CA SER A 447 -20.68 49.13 -30.28
C SER A 447 -20.13 48.47 -29.01
N GLY A 448 -18.81 48.53 -28.84
CA GLY A 448 -18.12 48.07 -27.63
C GLY A 448 -18.20 49.03 -26.43
N ASN A 449 -17.93 48.49 -25.24
CA ASN A 449 -17.31 49.18 -24.11
C ASN A 449 -16.76 48.16 -23.09
N LEU A 450 -15.62 48.52 -22.48
CA LEU A 450 -15.07 47.88 -21.29
C LEU A 450 -16.04 48.03 -20.12
N ALA A 451 -16.35 46.93 -19.42
CA ALA A 451 -16.59 46.92 -17.99
C ALA A 451 -16.38 45.51 -17.44
N LYS A 452 -15.62 45.44 -16.34
CA LYS A 452 -15.52 44.27 -15.46
C LYS A 452 -16.91 43.90 -14.98
N ASP A 453 -17.23 42.61 -15.01
CA ASP A 453 -17.98 41.93 -13.96
C ASP A 453 -17.64 40.45 -14.05
N PHE A 454 -16.89 39.96 -13.05
CA PHE A 454 -16.81 38.53 -12.76
C PHE A 454 -18.17 38.11 -12.20
N ALA A 455 -19.14 37.93 -13.09
CA ALA A 455 -20.30 37.12 -12.77
C ALA A 455 -19.79 35.71 -12.53
N THR A 456 -19.99 35.24 -11.30
CA THR A 456 -19.86 33.86 -10.87
C THR A 456 -20.42 32.96 -11.97
N ILE A 457 -19.54 32.25 -12.67
CA ILE A 457 -19.96 31.16 -13.54
C ILE A 457 -20.49 30.10 -12.57
N GLU A 458 -21.81 30.02 -12.47
CA GLU A 458 -22.53 28.90 -11.85
C GLU A 458 -21.89 27.60 -12.34
N PRO A 459 -21.58 26.65 -11.44
CA PRO A 459 -20.82 25.48 -11.79
C PRO A 459 -21.64 24.59 -12.73
N ASP A 460 -21.14 24.38 -13.93
CA ASP A 460 -21.52 23.21 -14.73
C ASP A 460 -20.91 21.97 -14.03
N ASP A 461 -21.61 21.48 -13.00
CA ASP A 461 -21.17 20.44 -12.05
C ASP A 461 -21.16 19.01 -12.64
N ASN A 462 -21.40 18.84 -13.94
CA ASN A 462 -21.63 17.53 -14.55
C ASN A 462 -20.43 16.90 -15.29
N HIS A 463 -19.22 17.43 -15.14
CA HIS A 463 -18.04 16.85 -15.80
C HIS A 463 -17.02 16.31 -14.79
N GLU A 464 -16.83 14.98 -14.80
CA GLU A 464 -15.73 14.30 -14.12
C GLU A 464 -14.39 14.88 -14.59
N PRO A 465 -13.43 15.20 -13.70
CA PRO A 465 -12.13 15.71 -14.11
C PRO A 465 -11.40 14.68 -14.98
N ILE A 466 -10.57 15.13 -15.92
CA ILE A 466 -9.71 14.23 -16.72
C ILE A 466 -8.34 13.99 -16.08
N LEU A 467 -7.90 14.92 -15.23
CA LEU A 467 -6.60 14.89 -14.55
C LEU A 467 -6.65 15.76 -13.29
N GLN A 468 -6.20 15.22 -12.16
CA GLN A 468 -5.87 15.99 -10.97
C GLN A 468 -4.43 15.74 -10.56
N VAL A 469 -3.74 16.81 -10.17
CA VAL A 469 -2.33 16.78 -9.79
C VAL A 469 -2.05 17.73 -8.62
N LYS A 470 -1.00 17.44 -7.87
CA LYS A 470 -0.39 18.38 -6.92
C LYS A 470 0.93 18.85 -7.50
N LEU A 471 1.05 20.15 -7.79
CA LEU A 471 2.30 20.78 -8.17
C LEU A 471 2.95 21.38 -6.93
N ALA A 472 4.27 21.31 -6.81
CA ALA A 472 5.00 22.01 -5.75
C ALA A 472 6.31 22.61 -6.26
N LEU A 473 6.69 23.75 -5.69
CA LEU A 473 7.95 24.44 -5.89
C LEU A 473 8.64 24.60 -4.54
N ASN A 474 9.74 23.86 -4.37
CA ASN A 474 10.48 23.76 -3.12
C ASN A 474 11.94 24.18 -3.31
N GLN A 475 12.58 24.68 -2.25
CA GLN A 475 14.04 24.72 -2.21
C GLN A 475 14.60 23.33 -1.90
N TYR A 476 15.75 22.99 -2.48
CA TYR A 476 16.49 21.78 -2.13
C TYR A 476 17.94 22.11 -1.81
N HIS A 477 18.50 21.37 -0.85
CA HIS A 477 19.92 21.33 -0.56
C HIS A 477 20.42 19.93 -0.93
N PRO A 478 21.48 19.78 -1.74
CA PRO A 478 22.10 18.48 -1.94
C PRO A 478 22.58 17.96 -0.59
N THR A 479 22.12 16.78 -0.18
CA THR A 479 22.69 16.08 0.96
C THR A 479 24.05 15.51 0.56
N SER A 480 25.10 15.93 1.24
CA SER A 480 26.41 15.29 1.17
C SER A 480 26.26 13.82 1.61
N GLN A 481 26.74 12.89 0.78
CA GLN A 481 26.76 11.48 1.16
C GLN A 481 27.63 11.31 2.42
N PRO A 482 27.25 10.46 3.40
CA PRO A 482 28.15 10.12 4.48
C PRO A 482 29.34 9.37 3.88
N GLU A 483 30.55 9.92 4.03
CA GLU A 483 31.78 9.22 3.71
C GLU A 483 31.80 7.90 4.49
N ASN A 484 31.84 6.78 3.75
CA ASN A 484 32.19 5.49 4.33
C ASN A 484 33.61 5.60 4.89
N SER A 485 33.73 5.86 6.20
CA SER A 485 34.97 5.69 6.94
C SER A 485 35.33 4.20 6.92
N LYS A 486 36.06 3.78 5.88
CA LYS A 486 36.81 2.52 5.92
C LYS A 486 37.86 2.68 7.02
N ALA A 487 37.65 1.99 8.13
CA ALA A 487 38.70 1.70 9.09
C ALA A 487 39.80 0.92 8.37
N THR A 488 40.91 1.58 8.07
CA THR A 488 42.16 0.93 7.67
C THR A 488 42.91 0.55 8.93
N SER A 489 42.96 -0.74 9.23
CA SER A 489 43.93 -1.34 10.12
C SER A 489 45.32 -1.16 9.52
N GLU A 490 46.22 -0.63 10.34
CA GLU A 490 47.65 -0.50 10.06
C GLU A 490 48.29 -1.88 9.87
N ASP A 491 49.04 -2.06 8.77
CA ASP A 491 50.23 -2.90 8.83
C ASP A 491 51.32 -2.34 7.90
N ARG A 492 52.56 -2.37 8.39
CA ARG A 492 53.73 -1.66 7.87
C ARG A 492 54.51 -2.52 6.89
N THR A 493 54.99 -1.95 5.78
CA THR A 493 56.37 -2.15 5.27
C THR A 493 56.67 -1.21 4.08
N PRO A 494 57.89 -0.67 3.94
CA PRO A 494 58.24 0.28 2.88
C PRO A 494 59.12 -0.35 1.77
N SER A 495 58.95 0.07 0.52
CA SER A 495 60.07 0.20 -0.44
C SER A 495 59.72 0.85 -1.80
N LEU A 496 60.62 1.76 -2.19
CA LEU A 496 61.11 2.14 -3.53
C LEU A 496 60.33 3.08 -4.47
N GLU A 497 61.12 3.86 -5.21
CA GLU A 497 60.90 5.20 -5.77
C GLU A 497 60.47 5.26 -7.25
N GLN A 498 59.55 6.21 -7.54
CA GLN A 498 59.41 7.12 -8.73
C GLN A 498 59.03 6.58 -10.14
N PRO A 499 58.55 7.42 -11.13
CA PRO A 499 58.19 8.86 -11.12
C PRO A 499 56.82 9.26 -11.77
N SER A 500 56.42 10.52 -11.52
CA SER A 500 55.58 11.47 -12.30
C SER A 500 54.42 11.03 -13.22
N SER A 501 53.19 11.48 -12.92
CA SER A 501 52.34 12.16 -13.93
C SER A 501 51.24 13.05 -13.32
N SER A 502 51.09 14.23 -13.94
CA SER A 502 49.96 15.18 -13.97
C SER A 502 49.00 15.27 -12.78
N ARG A 503 49.21 16.36 -12.02
CA ARG A 503 48.26 16.96 -11.07
C ARG A 503 47.01 17.47 -11.82
N VAL A 504 46.01 16.61 -12.01
CA VAL A 504 44.65 17.05 -12.37
C VAL A 504 44.07 17.73 -11.13
N LYS A 505 43.97 19.07 -11.16
CA LYS A 505 43.16 19.82 -10.21
C LYS A 505 41.72 19.32 -10.34
N LYS A 506 41.29 18.43 -9.44
CA LYS A 506 39.86 18.22 -9.17
C LYS A 506 39.34 19.52 -8.59
N THR A 507 38.72 20.34 -9.43
CA THR A 507 37.83 21.39 -8.98
C THR A 507 36.75 20.72 -8.14
N SER A 508 36.75 21.02 -6.84
CA SER A 508 35.67 20.65 -5.93
C SER A 508 34.37 21.23 -6.49
N VAL A 509 33.50 20.39 -7.02
CA VAL A 509 32.13 20.78 -7.35
C VAL A 509 31.48 21.18 -6.03
N ARG A 510 31.33 22.47 -5.78
CA ARG A 510 30.49 22.97 -4.68
C ARG A 510 29.09 22.44 -4.95
N GLU A 511 28.60 21.56 -4.07
CA GLU A 511 27.20 21.15 -4.05
C GLU A 511 26.35 22.39 -3.73
N GLN A 512 25.67 22.95 -4.73
CA GLN A 512 24.89 24.18 -4.60
C GLN A 512 23.41 23.85 -4.41
N ALA A 513 22.75 24.62 -3.54
CA ALA A 513 21.30 24.60 -3.37
C ALA A 513 20.56 24.99 -4.67
N GLY A 514 19.25 24.77 -4.73
CA GLY A 514 18.46 25.09 -5.93
C GLY A 514 16.96 25.08 -5.68
N LEU A 515 16.20 25.20 -6.77
CA LEU A 515 14.75 25.03 -6.77
C LEU A 515 14.36 23.69 -7.39
N LYS A 516 13.33 23.07 -6.84
CA LYS A 516 12.74 21.82 -7.32
C LYS A 516 11.28 22.04 -7.63
N ILE A 517 10.87 21.78 -8.86
CA ILE A 517 9.46 21.64 -9.22
C ILE A 517 9.13 20.16 -9.15
N SER A 518 8.07 19.80 -8.43
CA SER A 518 7.54 18.45 -8.41
C SER A 518 6.07 18.42 -8.82
N ILE A 519 5.62 17.28 -9.35
CA ILE A 519 4.24 17.02 -9.67
C ILE A 519 3.84 15.60 -9.22
N ASP A 520 2.76 15.51 -8.44
CA ASP A 520 2.11 14.25 -8.07
C ASP A 520 0.89 14.03 -8.95
N TRP A 521 0.80 12.85 -9.58
CA TRP A 521 -0.41 12.41 -10.28
C TRP A 521 -1.41 11.87 -9.25
N LEU A 522 -2.51 12.58 -9.02
CA LEU A 522 -3.53 12.20 -8.03
C LEU A 522 -4.71 11.44 -8.66
N PHE A 523 -5.14 11.89 -9.84
CA PHE A 523 -6.27 11.30 -10.57
C PHE A 523 -6.03 11.38 -12.08
N GLY A 524 -6.40 10.34 -12.85
CA GLY A 524 -6.57 10.43 -14.30
C GLY A 524 -6.40 9.10 -15.02
N LYS A 525 -7.07 8.92 -16.16
CA LYS A 525 -7.08 7.65 -16.93
C LYS A 525 -5.77 7.39 -17.68
N ASP A 526 -5.14 8.45 -18.16
CA ASP A 526 -4.09 8.42 -19.17
C ASP A 526 -2.75 9.00 -18.65
N ARG A 527 -1.70 8.20 -18.68
CA ARG A 527 -0.34 8.64 -18.31
C ARG A 527 0.21 9.65 -19.31
N ASP A 528 -0.13 9.53 -20.59
CA ASP A 528 0.36 10.45 -21.61
C ASP A 528 -0.30 11.83 -21.46
N LEU A 529 -1.52 11.88 -20.94
CA LEU A 529 -2.17 13.12 -20.50
C LEU A 529 -1.40 13.78 -19.35
N PHE A 530 -1.07 13.02 -18.30
CA PHE A 530 -0.25 13.49 -17.17
C PHE A 530 1.11 14.03 -17.63
N LEU A 531 1.86 13.25 -18.42
CA LEU A 531 3.16 13.65 -18.96
C LEU A 531 3.04 14.87 -19.88
N SER A 532 1.97 14.94 -20.68
CA SER A 532 1.73 16.09 -21.54
C SER A 532 1.46 17.37 -20.75
N PHE A 533 0.76 17.28 -19.63
CA PHE A 533 0.52 18.42 -18.74
C PHE A 533 1.80 18.87 -18.04
N TRP A 534 2.55 17.91 -17.47
CA TRP A 534 3.85 18.19 -16.86
C TRP A 534 4.80 18.93 -17.81
N ASN A 535 4.93 18.43 -19.04
CA ASN A 535 5.75 19.07 -20.07
C ASN A 535 5.24 20.47 -20.46
N HIS A 536 3.94 20.75 -20.33
CA HIS A 536 3.38 22.07 -20.61
C HIS A 536 3.82 23.08 -19.55
N VAL A 537 3.68 22.71 -18.26
CA VAL A 537 4.13 23.53 -17.13
C VAL A 537 5.64 23.81 -17.25
N LEU A 538 6.44 22.77 -17.54
CA LEU A 538 7.88 22.93 -17.68
C LEU A 538 8.33 23.76 -18.91
N LYS A 539 7.55 23.83 -19.99
CA LYS A 539 7.92 24.64 -21.17
C LYS A 539 7.72 26.14 -20.93
N LYS A 540 6.72 26.51 -20.13
CA LYS A 540 6.34 27.92 -19.92
C LYS A 540 7.19 28.65 -18.89
N LYS A 541 7.99 27.94 -18.08
CA LYS A 541 9.04 28.53 -17.23
C LYS A 541 10.20 29.18 -18.00
N SER A 542 10.34 28.87 -19.29
CA SER A 542 11.47 29.29 -20.13
C SER A 542 11.15 30.50 -21.02
N CYS A 543 9.95 31.06 -20.95
CA CYS A 543 9.64 32.32 -21.62
C CYS A 543 9.77 33.47 -20.61
N PRO A 544 10.64 34.47 -20.85
CA PRO A 544 10.54 35.72 -20.12
C PRO A 544 9.17 36.37 -20.41
N PRO A 545 8.64 37.16 -19.45
CA PRO A 545 7.33 37.81 -19.56
C PRO A 545 7.19 38.68 -20.81
#